data_AF-A0A2D5ZFB8-F1
#
_entry.id   AF-A0A2D5ZFB8-F1
#
_cell.length_a   1.000
_cell.length_b   1.000
_cell.length_c   1.000
_cell.angle_alpha   90.00
_cell.angle_beta   90.00
_cell.angle_gamma   90.00
#
_symmetry.space_group_name_H-M   'P 1'
#
loop_
_entity.id
_entity.type
_entity.pdbx_description
1 polymer ?
#
loop_
_entity_poly.entity_id
_entity_poly.type
_entity_poly.pdbx_seq_one_letter_code
_entity_poly.pdbx_strand_id
1 'polypeptide(L)'
;MAAALYLPVFLIIEEGGFIRNDLRALWATDVVCGAILVVTWFLVWRAEVSWTAGRIVMTSLSLIVAAIPAAAIVVAMQMLQPYSDEIAAVCGAMIWAPCWMGATALVWRETRPERAERLKMQGIGALACPTCGYSMMGLKEPRCPECGSRYTLDQLYTSQGESRV
;
A
#
# COMPACT_ATOMS: atom_id res chain seq x y z
N MET A 1 -5.73 -3.18 14.18
CA MET A 1 -7.02 -3.89 14.02
C MET A 1 -6.83 -5.40 13.95
N ALA A 2 -6.02 -5.96 13.03
CA ALA A 2 -5.82 -7.41 12.92
C ALA A 2 -5.37 -8.09 14.22
N ALA A 3 -4.40 -7.51 14.95
CA ALA A 3 -3.96 -8.05 16.24
C ALA A 3 -5.06 -8.10 17.32
N ALA A 4 -6.01 -7.15 17.29
CA ALA A 4 -7.13 -7.12 18.22
C ALA A 4 -8.21 -8.17 17.89
N LEU A 5 -8.27 -8.62 16.63
CA LEU A 5 -9.18 -9.67 16.18
C LEU A 5 -8.60 -11.08 16.39
N TYR A 6 -7.28 -11.20 16.58
CA TYR A 6 -6.60 -12.48 16.71
C TYR A 6 -7.16 -13.33 17.85
N LEU A 7 -7.19 -12.77 19.06
CA LEU A 7 -7.60 -13.49 20.26
C LEU A 7 -9.10 -13.88 20.24
N PRO A 8 -10.04 -12.99 19.82
CA PRO A 8 -11.43 -13.39 19.60
C PRO A 8 -11.61 -14.49 18.54
N VAL A 9 -10.89 -14.42 17.41
CA VAL A 9 -10.99 -15.45 16.36
C VAL A 9 -10.47 -16.79 16.86
N PHE A 10 -9.34 -16.79 17.58
CA PHE A 10 -8.79 -17.97 18.21
C PHE A 10 -9.80 -18.63 19.16
N LEU A 11 -10.36 -17.87 20.10
CA LEU A 11 -11.34 -18.38 21.06
C LEU A 11 -12.59 -18.94 20.37
N ILE A 12 -13.09 -18.28 19.31
CA ILE A 12 -14.24 -18.78 18.55
C ILE A 12 -13.92 -20.13 17.87
N ILE A 13 -12.72 -20.29 17.33
CA ILE A 13 -12.30 -21.52 16.64
C ILE A 13 -12.09 -22.67 17.65
N GLU A 14 -11.45 -22.37 18.77
CA GLU A 14 -11.12 -23.32 19.83
C GLU A 14 -12.37 -23.73 20.64
N GLU A 15 -13.04 -22.76 21.29
CA GLU A 15 -14.20 -23.01 22.14
C GLU A 15 -15.43 -23.46 21.34
N GLY A 16 -15.52 -23.05 20.07
CA GLY A 16 -16.55 -23.52 19.15
C GLY A 16 -16.47 -25.03 18.84
N GLY A 17 -15.42 -25.71 19.29
CA GLY A 17 -15.24 -27.15 19.13
C GLY A 17 -14.94 -27.57 17.69
N PHE A 18 -14.61 -26.63 16.81
CA PHE A 18 -14.30 -26.90 15.41
C PHE A 18 -12.98 -27.66 15.26
N ILE A 19 -11.99 -27.36 16.11
CA ILE A 19 -10.65 -27.96 16.07
C ILE A 19 -10.17 -28.22 17.51
N ARG A 20 -9.98 -29.49 17.88
CA ARG A 20 -9.51 -29.90 19.23
C ARG A 20 -7.98 -29.87 19.43
N ASN A 21 -7.23 -29.43 18.42
CA ASN A 21 -5.77 -29.43 18.46
C ASN A 21 -5.31 -27.97 18.40
N ASP A 22 -4.70 -27.49 19.48
CA ASP A 22 -4.33 -26.09 19.70
C ASP A 22 -3.47 -25.55 18.57
N LEU A 23 -2.50 -26.36 18.09
CA LEU A 23 -1.67 -26.00 16.95
C LEU A 23 -2.51 -25.78 15.68
N ARG A 24 -3.46 -26.67 15.38
CA ARG A 24 -4.35 -26.49 14.21
C ARG A 24 -5.29 -25.30 14.38
N ALA A 25 -5.75 -25.02 15.59
CA ALA A 25 -6.58 -23.85 15.90
C ALA A 25 -5.80 -22.55 15.70
N LEU A 26 -4.52 -22.51 16.09
CA LEU A 26 -3.60 -21.40 15.82
C LEU A 26 -3.40 -21.20 14.31
N TRP A 27 -3.06 -22.25 13.55
CA TRP A 27 -2.90 -22.14 12.10
C TRP A 27 -4.19 -21.64 11.41
N ALA A 28 -5.36 -22.14 11.83
CA ALA A 28 -6.63 -21.67 11.30
C ALA A 28 -6.87 -20.18 11.63
N THR A 29 -6.55 -19.76 12.84
CA THR A 29 -6.62 -18.36 13.28
C THR A 29 -5.70 -17.48 12.45
N ASP A 30 -4.45 -17.90 12.22
CA ASP A 30 -3.47 -17.18 11.40
C ASP A 30 -3.98 -17.01 9.96
N VAL A 31 -4.54 -18.07 9.36
CA VAL A 31 -5.11 -18.03 8.00
C VAL A 31 -6.30 -17.05 7.93
N VAL A 32 -7.21 -17.10 8.91
CA VAL A 32 -8.38 -16.21 8.95
C VAL A 32 -7.95 -14.76 9.14
N CYS A 33 -7.06 -14.48 10.09
CA CYS A 33 -6.54 -13.14 10.33
C CYS A 33 -5.75 -12.60 9.13
N GLY A 34 -4.94 -13.45 8.49
CA GLY A 34 -4.22 -13.12 7.27
C GLY A 34 -5.16 -12.80 6.11
N ALA A 35 -6.23 -13.56 5.92
CA ALA A 35 -7.25 -13.29 4.91
C ALA A 35 -7.97 -11.95 5.17
N ILE A 36 -8.37 -11.69 6.41
CA ILE A 36 -8.99 -10.40 6.80
C ILE A 36 -8.01 -9.24 6.53
N LEU A 37 -6.73 -9.40 6.89
CA LEU A 37 -5.69 -8.39 6.62
C LEU A 37 -5.57 -8.13 5.10
N VAL A 38 -5.47 -9.18 4.28
CA VAL A 38 -5.32 -9.04 2.83
C VAL A 38 -6.52 -8.33 2.22
N VAL A 39 -7.73 -8.75 2.60
CA VAL A 39 -8.98 -8.16 2.09
C VAL A 39 -9.09 -6.69 2.52
N THR A 40 -8.88 -6.39 3.80
CA THR A 40 -8.97 -5.01 4.30
C THR A 40 -7.91 -4.10 3.68
N TRP A 41 -6.66 -4.58 3.57
CA TRP A 41 -5.59 -3.86 2.90
C TRP A 41 -5.93 -3.57 1.43
N PHE A 42 -6.42 -4.57 0.70
CA PHE A 42 -6.87 -4.39 -0.68
C PHE A 42 -8.03 -3.38 -0.76
N LEU A 43 -9.04 -3.49 0.10
CA LEU A 43 -10.22 -2.59 0.08
C LEU A 43 -9.86 -1.14 0.39
N VAL A 44 -8.91 -0.89 1.29
CA VAL A 44 -8.43 0.45 1.63
C VAL A 44 -7.73 1.10 0.43
N TRP A 45 -6.89 0.34 -0.28
CA TRP A 45 -6.04 0.90 -1.33
C TRP A 45 -6.58 0.73 -2.74
N ARG A 46 -7.65 -0.04 -2.97
CA ARG A 46 -8.15 -0.35 -4.32
C ARG A 46 -8.51 0.88 -5.15
N ALA A 47 -8.88 2.00 -4.52
CA ALA A 47 -9.27 3.24 -5.18
C ALA A 47 -8.07 4.11 -5.58
N GLU A 48 -6.97 4.03 -4.82
CA GLU A 48 -5.76 4.83 -5.04
C GLU A 48 -4.79 4.17 -6.04
N VAL A 49 -4.86 2.85 -6.17
CA VAL A 49 -3.96 2.07 -7.03
C VAL A 49 -4.54 1.94 -8.44
N SER A 50 -3.80 2.41 -9.45
CA SER A 50 -4.07 2.06 -10.86
C SER A 50 -3.76 0.58 -11.11
N TRP A 51 -4.78 -0.26 -11.08
CA TRP A 51 -4.64 -1.70 -11.26
C TRP A 51 -4.27 -2.05 -12.71
N THR A 52 -2.99 -2.38 -12.91
CA THR A 52 -2.48 -2.96 -14.16
C THR A 52 -2.28 -4.47 -13.99
N ALA A 53 -2.30 -5.22 -15.08
CA ALA A 53 -2.05 -6.67 -15.05
C ALA A 53 -0.71 -7.02 -14.36
N GLY A 54 0.32 -6.19 -14.58
CA GLY A 54 1.62 -6.33 -13.91
C GLY A 54 1.52 -6.18 -12.39
N ARG A 55 0.81 -5.17 -11.89
CA ARG A 55 0.61 -4.99 -10.43
C ARG A 55 -0.18 -6.13 -9.81
N ILE A 56 -1.18 -6.67 -10.50
CA ILE A 56 -1.93 -7.84 -10.03
C ILE A 56 -0.97 -9.02 -9.86
N VAL A 57 -0.18 -9.35 -10.89
CA VAL A 57 0.79 -10.45 -10.83
C VAL A 57 1.83 -10.23 -9.73
N MET A 58 2.41 -9.02 -9.63
CA MET A 58 3.40 -8.71 -8.60
C MET A 58 2.82 -8.75 -7.17
N THR A 59 1.56 -8.34 -6.99
CA THR A 59 0.87 -8.41 -5.69
C THR A 59 0.59 -9.86 -5.30
N SER A 60 0.23 -10.72 -6.25
CA SER A 60 0.08 -12.16 -6.01
C SER A 60 1.41 -12.82 -5.69
N LEU A 61 2.48 -12.48 -6.43
CA LEU A 61 3.83 -13.00 -6.19
C LEU A 61 4.38 -12.54 -4.82
N SER A 62 4.10 -11.31 -4.40
CA SER A 62 4.58 -10.81 -3.11
C SER A 62 3.97 -11.59 -1.93
N LEU A 63 2.76 -12.12 -2.07
CA LEU A 63 2.13 -12.97 -1.06
C LEU A 63 2.94 -14.27 -0.82
N ILE A 64 3.39 -14.88 -1.92
CA ILE A 64 4.21 -16.11 -1.90
C ILE A 64 5.62 -15.79 -1.37
N VAL A 65 6.24 -14.72 -1.88
CA VAL A 65 7.60 -14.34 -1.48
C VAL A 65 7.66 -13.95 -0.01
N ALA A 66 6.63 -13.29 0.53
CA ALA A 66 6.56 -12.94 1.96
C ALA A 66 6.45 -14.17 2.89
N ALA A 67 5.99 -15.32 2.39
CA ALA A 67 5.94 -16.56 3.17
C ALA A 67 7.33 -17.17 3.43
N ILE A 68 8.32 -16.88 2.56
CA ILE A 68 9.68 -17.42 2.67
C ILE A 68 10.37 -16.98 3.98
N PRO A 69 10.49 -15.68 4.31
CA PRO A 69 11.12 -15.27 5.58
C PRO A 69 10.34 -15.73 6.81
N ALA A 70 9.01 -15.79 6.73
CA ALA A 70 8.18 -16.31 7.82
C ALA A 70 8.47 -17.79 8.09
N ALA A 71 8.48 -18.63 7.05
CA ALA A 71 8.82 -20.05 7.16
C ALA A 71 10.26 -20.25 7.64
N ALA A 72 11.21 -19.45 7.17
CA ALA A 72 12.59 -19.51 7.61
C ALA A 72 12.73 -19.24 9.11
N ILE A 73 11.95 -18.29 9.66
CA ILE A 73 11.95 -17.99 11.09
C ILE A 73 11.34 -19.13 11.90
N VAL A 74 10.22 -19.71 11.46
CA VAL A 74 9.62 -20.88 12.12
C VAL A 74 10.63 -22.02 12.22
N VAL A 75 11.28 -22.37 11.10
CA VAL A 75 12.30 -23.43 11.06
C VAL A 75 13.50 -23.09 11.94
N ALA A 76 14.01 -21.86 11.87
CA ALA A 76 15.14 -21.42 12.69
C ALA A 76 14.82 -21.49 14.20
N MET A 77 13.61 -21.08 14.60
CA MET A 77 13.18 -21.14 15.99
C MET A 77 13.08 -22.59 16.49
N GLN A 78 12.52 -23.50 15.68
CA GLN A 78 12.45 -24.92 16.00
C GLN A 78 13.83 -25.59 16.10
N MET A 79 14.83 -25.09 15.37
CA MET A 79 16.20 -25.62 15.43
C MET A 79 17.03 -25.07 16.60
N LEU A 80 16.83 -23.80 16.99
CA LEU A 80 17.67 -23.13 17.99
C LEU A 80 17.29 -23.44 19.44
N GLN A 81 16.03 -23.74 19.70
CA GLN A 81 15.53 -24.21 20.99
C GLN A 81 14.29 -25.08 20.73
N PRO A 82 13.96 -26.07 21.57
CA PRO A 82 12.64 -26.70 21.58
C PRO A 82 11.61 -25.72 22.14
N TYR A 83 11.41 -24.58 21.49
CA TYR A 83 10.28 -23.69 21.74
C TYR A 83 8.99 -24.45 21.43
N SER A 84 7.90 -24.08 22.09
CA SER A 84 6.59 -24.60 21.70
C SER A 84 6.32 -24.22 20.25
N ASP A 85 5.79 -25.18 19.47
CA ASP A 85 5.42 -24.96 18.07
C ASP A 85 4.48 -23.74 17.91
N GLU A 86 3.73 -23.42 18.97
CA GLU A 86 2.85 -22.25 19.09
C GLU A 86 3.62 -20.93 18.98
N ILE A 87 4.72 -20.76 19.72
CA ILE A 87 5.52 -19.53 19.69
C ILE A 87 6.14 -19.35 18.29
N ALA A 88 6.65 -20.44 17.71
CA ALA A 88 7.21 -20.41 16.36
C ALA A 88 6.16 -19.97 15.33
N ALA A 89 4.93 -20.52 15.40
CA ALA A 89 3.82 -20.14 14.52
C ALA A 89 3.47 -18.65 14.64
N VAL A 90 3.28 -18.15 15.86
CA VAL A 90 2.97 -16.73 16.12
C VAL A 90 4.07 -15.81 15.57
N CYS A 91 5.34 -16.15 15.81
CA CYS A 91 6.47 -15.37 15.27
C CYS A 91 6.51 -15.38 13.75
N GLY A 92 6.21 -16.51 13.10
CA GLY A 92 6.08 -16.60 11.65
C GLY A 92 4.99 -15.66 11.11
N ALA A 93 3.80 -15.68 11.72
CA ALA A 93 2.68 -14.81 11.36
C ALA A 93 3.01 -13.32 11.54
N MET A 94 3.71 -12.96 12.64
CA MET A 94 4.17 -11.59 12.90
C MET A 94 5.13 -11.05 11.85
N ILE A 95 5.86 -11.91 11.15
CA ILE A 95 6.84 -11.51 10.13
C ILE A 95 6.21 -11.48 8.74
N TRP A 96 5.36 -12.46 8.43
CA TRP A 96 4.70 -12.56 7.14
C TRP A 96 3.93 -11.28 6.78
N ALA A 97 3.10 -10.77 7.69
CA ALA A 97 2.23 -9.63 7.42
C ALA A 97 3.01 -8.33 7.10
N PRO A 98 3.99 -7.88 7.91
CA PRO A 98 4.82 -6.73 7.57
C PRO A 98 5.62 -6.91 6.27
N CYS A 99 6.17 -8.10 6.01
CA CYS A 99 6.89 -8.39 4.76
C CYS A 99 5.97 -8.22 3.54
N TRP A 100 4.76 -8.77 3.59
CA TRP A 100 3.79 -8.63 2.51
C TRP A 100 3.31 -7.18 2.33
N MET A 101 2.98 -6.48 3.42
CA MET A 101 2.57 -5.08 3.38
C MET A 101 3.67 -4.17 2.83
N GLY A 102 4.92 -4.36 3.25
CA GLY A 102 6.07 -3.62 2.74
C GLY A 102 6.29 -3.88 1.24
N ALA A 103 6.22 -5.14 0.82
CA ALA A 103 6.34 -5.50 -0.58
C ALA A 103 5.22 -4.90 -1.44
N THR A 104 3.96 -4.97 -0.99
CA THR A 104 2.83 -4.38 -1.71
C THR A 104 2.89 -2.86 -1.75
N ALA A 105 3.33 -2.18 -0.69
CA ALA A 105 3.56 -0.74 -0.71
C ALA A 105 4.60 -0.31 -1.76
N LEU A 106 5.63 -1.12 -1.99
CA LEU A 106 6.61 -0.88 -3.06
C LEU A 106 6.03 -1.15 -4.45
N VAL A 107 5.26 -2.23 -4.64
CA VAL A 107 4.61 -2.58 -5.92
C VAL A 107 3.55 -1.55 -6.32
N TRP A 108 2.80 -1.05 -5.33
CA TRP A 108 1.73 -0.07 -5.53
C TRP A 108 2.23 1.37 -5.60
N ARG A 109 3.55 1.58 -5.45
CA ARG A 109 4.13 2.90 -5.59
C ARG A 109 3.82 3.45 -6.97
N GLU A 110 3.30 4.66 -6.98
CA GLU A 110 3.03 5.40 -8.21
C GLU A 110 4.31 5.54 -9.05
N THR A 111 4.21 5.15 -10.31
CA THR A 111 5.30 5.30 -11.26
C THR A 111 5.40 6.74 -11.75
N ARG A 112 6.60 7.18 -12.15
CA ARG A 112 6.80 8.52 -12.75
C ARG A 112 5.83 8.83 -13.91
N PRO A 113 5.56 7.92 -14.87
CA PRO A 113 4.59 8.21 -15.93
C PRO A 113 3.15 8.34 -15.42
N GLU A 114 2.70 7.51 -14.49
CA GLU A 114 1.36 7.65 -13.88
C GLU A 114 1.21 8.98 -13.16
N ARG A 115 2.25 9.40 -12.43
CA ARG A 115 2.28 10.72 -11.78
C ARG A 115 2.17 11.85 -12.79
N ALA A 116 2.94 11.79 -13.87
CA ALA A 116 2.91 12.81 -14.91
C ALA A 116 1.51 12.91 -15.55
N GLU A 117 0.87 11.78 -15.82
CA GLU A 117 -0.48 11.74 -16.39
C GLU A 117 -1.52 12.30 -15.40
N ARG A 118 -1.44 11.96 -14.11
CA ARG A 118 -2.32 12.54 -13.08
C ARG A 118 -2.15 14.05 -12.97
N LEU A 119 -0.92 14.55 -12.97
CA LEU A 119 -0.63 15.99 -12.96
C LEU A 119 -1.15 16.69 -14.22
N LYS A 120 -1.10 16.02 -15.37
CA LYS A 120 -1.65 16.51 -16.63
C LYS A 120 -3.19 16.62 -16.57
N MET A 121 -3.88 15.60 -16.05
CA MET A 121 -5.34 15.66 -15.85
C MET A 121 -5.73 16.75 -14.83
N GLN A 122 -4.92 16.94 -13.79
CA GLN A 122 -5.10 18.03 -12.84
C GLN A 122 -4.77 19.41 -13.42
N GLY A 123 -4.39 19.53 -14.69
CA GLY A 123 -4.07 20.81 -15.34
C GLY A 123 -2.82 21.49 -14.79
N ILE A 124 -2.10 20.81 -13.88
CA ILE A 124 -0.80 21.26 -13.36
C ILE A 124 0.24 21.27 -14.50
N GLY A 125 0.00 20.48 -15.56
CA GLY A 125 0.72 20.53 -16.82
C GLY A 125 0.25 21.63 -17.80
N ALA A 126 -0.48 22.64 -17.36
CA ALA A 126 -0.85 23.79 -18.19
C ALA A 126 -0.78 25.07 -17.36
N LEU A 127 0.34 25.30 -16.65
CA LEU A 127 0.62 26.63 -16.09
C LEU A 127 0.56 27.63 -17.25
N ALA A 128 -0.45 28.48 -17.25
CA ALA A 128 -0.73 29.47 -18.28
C ALA A 128 -0.82 30.83 -17.60
N CYS A 129 -0.31 31.87 -18.28
CA CYS A 129 -0.38 33.22 -17.76
C CYS A 129 -1.86 33.64 -17.61
N PRO A 130 -2.33 34.07 -16.43
CA PRO A 130 -3.72 34.47 -16.24
C PRO A 130 -4.10 35.72 -17.05
N THR A 131 -3.13 36.53 -17.49
CA THR A 131 -3.40 37.72 -18.31
C THR A 131 -3.53 37.42 -19.80
N CYS A 132 -2.65 36.58 -20.37
CA CYS A 132 -2.59 36.39 -21.82
C CYS A 132 -2.79 34.93 -22.29
N GLY A 133 -2.91 33.97 -21.37
CA GLY A 133 -3.08 32.55 -21.70
C GLY A 133 -1.83 31.83 -22.19
N TYR A 134 -0.67 32.50 -22.28
CA TYR A 134 0.58 31.88 -22.73
C TYR A 134 1.06 30.78 -21.77
N SER A 135 1.49 29.64 -22.31
CA SER A 135 2.01 28.51 -21.52
C SER A 135 3.33 28.89 -20.83
N MET A 136 3.31 28.88 -19.51
CA MET A 136 4.44 29.16 -18.63
C MET A 136 5.32 27.93 -18.36
N MET A 137 5.00 26.76 -18.94
CA MET A 137 5.79 25.55 -18.76
C MET A 137 7.18 25.64 -19.41
N GLY A 138 8.20 25.17 -18.70
CA GLY A 138 9.58 25.10 -19.20
C GLY A 138 10.36 26.42 -19.12
N LEU A 139 9.73 27.51 -18.69
CA LEU A 139 10.42 28.77 -18.41
C LEU A 139 11.15 28.69 -17.07
N LYS A 140 12.40 29.17 -17.04
CA LYS A 140 13.22 29.22 -15.82
C LYS A 140 12.86 30.38 -14.90
N GLU A 141 12.24 31.42 -15.45
CA GLU A 141 11.84 32.62 -14.74
C GLU A 141 10.32 32.70 -14.64
N PRO A 142 9.75 33.15 -13.52
CA PRO A 142 8.31 33.29 -13.35
C PRO A 142 7.80 34.61 -13.97
N ARG A 143 8.26 34.92 -15.19
CA ARG A 143 7.88 36.10 -15.97
C ARG A 143 7.33 35.65 -17.32
N CYS A 144 6.15 36.15 -17.69
CA CYS A 144 5.57 35.83 -18.99
C CYS A 144 6.34 36.55 -20.10
N PRO A 145 6.83 35.84 -21.15
CA PRO A 145 7.54 36.48 -22.26
C PRO A 145 6.63 37.34 -23.12
N GLU A 146 5.33 37.00 -23.22
CA GLU A 146 4.39 37.70 -24.09
C GLU A 146 3.86 39.01 -23.49
N CYS A 147 3.44 38.99 -22.21
CA CYS A 147 2.85 40.18 -21.56
C CYS A 147 3.77 40.83 -20.52
N GLY A 148 4.90 40.20 -20.17
CA GLY A 148 5.89 40.75 -19.24
C GLY A 148 5.53 40.69 -17.76
N SER A 149 4.32 40.26 -17.40
CA SER A 149 3.86 40.14 -16.01
C SER A 149 4.69 39.12 -15.22
N ARG A 150 4.94 39.42 -13.95
CA ARG A 150 5.64 38.54 -13.01
C ARG A 150 4.64 37.96 -12.04
N TYR A 151 4.75 36.67 -11.77
CA TYR A 151 3.91 35.98 -10.80
C TYR A 151 4.78 35.25 -9.79
N THR A 152 4.26 35.02 -8.60
CA THR A 152 4.79 33.95 -7.75
C THR A 152 4.17 32.61 -8.17
N LEU A 153 4.83 31.50 -7.81
CA LEU A 153 4.28 30.16 -8.04
C LEU A 153 2.89 30.01 -7.39
N ASP A 154 2.71 30.55 -6.19
CA ASP A 154 1.41 30.51 -5.48
C ASP A 154 0.32 31.31 -6.21
N GLN A 155 0.63 32.46 -6.79
CA GLN A 155 -0.33 33.25 -7.57
C GLN A 155 -0.78 32.51 -8.84
N LEU A 156 0.15 31.83 -9.51
CA LEU A 156 -0.19 30.99 -10.67
C LEU A 156 -1.09 29.82 -10.28
N TYR A 157 -0.79 29.13 -9.17
CA TYR A 157 -1.67 28.04 -8.70
C TYR A 157 -3.06 28.54 -8.29
N THR A 158 -3.14 29.68 -7.61
CA THR A 158 -4.42 30.24 -7.14
C THR A 158 -5.31 30.64 -8.33
N SER A 159 -4.78 31.35 -9.32
CA SER A 159 -5.54 31.80 -10.51
C SER A 159 -6.05 30.64 -11.39
N GLN A 160 -5.37 29.48 -11.36
CA GLN A 160 -5.84 28.29 -12.06
C GLN A 160 -6.88 27.47 -11.28
N GLY A 161 -6.91 27.60 -9.96
CA GLY A 161 -7.98 27.04 -9.14
C GLY A 161 -9.31 27.75 -9.40
N GLU A 162 -9.28 29.08 -9.53
CA GLU A 162 -10.48 29.90 -9.77
C GLU A 162 -11.12 29.70 -11.14
N SER A 163 -10.33 29.39 -12.19
CA SER A 163 -10.86 29.22 -13.55
C SER A 163 -11.56 27.88 -13.80
N ARG A 164 -11.62 26.99 -12.81
CA ARG A 164 -12.27 25.66 -12.89
C ARG A 164 -13.63 25.56 -12.19
N VAL A 165 -14.04 26.60 -11.46
CA VAL A 165 -15.34 26.68 -10.78
C VAL A 165 -16.33 27.39 -11.69
#